data_AF-A0A9X8RCM8-F1
#
_entry.id   AF-A0A9X8RCM8-F1
#
_cell.length_a   1.000
_cell.length_b   1.000
_cell.length_c   1.000
_cell.angle_alpha   90.00
_cell.angle_beta   90.00
_cell.angle_gamma   90.00
#
_symmetry.space_group_name_H-M   'P 1'
#
loop_
_entity.id
_entity.type
_entity.pdbx_description
1 polymer ?
#
loop_
_entity_poly.entity_id
_entity_poly.type
_entity_poly.pdbx_seq_one_letter_code
_entity_poly.pdbx_strand_id
1 'polypeptide(L)'
;MPVVFFSFLAILDQRFCCFVLFKNTNVLQQWNLHLIVSGKSVIIRRDNFDRIFTKIGVVEMKVAKFGGSSLASGEQLKKVFEIVVSDPERKIVVVSAPGKRNSDDIKVTDLLIEAAEQQLRGDNGEHLIEDVVSRYASIAEELNISESVVTGIHENLMALLHADQTNPKRYLDTLKASGEDNNAKLVAGYFQSLGVEAQYINPKKAGLIVTDEGGFTKVLPESYDRLYALRDEPGIIVFPGFFGYTLDGDVLTFSRSGSDITGSILANGVKADLYENFTDVDAVYAVNPNVVSNPKGIRELTYREMRELSYAGFSVFHDEALIPAFRAGIPVHIQNTNNPAAQGTRIVSTRDNTNGPVIGIASDKGFCSIYISKYLMNREVGFGRKLLHILEDYGVSYEHIPSGIDDVTLILRQDQMKGEAEKKIISRIKKELHADEVNVEHDLALIMVVGEGMRHNVGTTARASKALAEAKVNIEMINQGSSEVSMMFGVKGHNEETAIQALYHEFF
;
A
#
# COMPACT_ATOMS: atom_id res chain seq x y z
N MET A 1 -7.74 38.28 43.30
CA MET A 1 -7.81 36.82 43.07
C MET A 1 -6.40 36.30 42.87
N PRO A 2 -6.01 35.18 43.49
CA PRO A 2 -4.62 34.72 43.46
C PRO A 2 -4.29 34.23 42.04
N VAL A 3 -3.17 34.72 41.50
CA VAL A 3 -2.54 34.13 40.32
C VAL A 3 -1.92 32.83 40.77
N VAL A 4 -2.42 31.69 40.28
CA VAL A 4 -1.82 30.39 40.56
C VAL A 4 -0.65 30.20 39.59
N PHE A 5 0.58 30.23 40.11
CA PHE A 5 1.78 29.90 39.36
C PHE A 5 1.98 28.38 39.41
N PHE A 6 1.81 27.69 38.27
CA PHE A 6 2.36 26.34 38.11
C PHE A 6 3.73 26.46 37.46
N SER A 7 4.78 26.21 38.24
CA SER A 7 6.15 26.18 37.74
C SER A 7 6.46 24.75 37.28
N PHE A 8 6.52 24.50 35.98
CA PHE A 8 7.21 23.33 35.44
C PHE A 8 8.65 23.72 35.15
N LEU A 9 9.55 23.33 36.05
CA LEU A 9 10.99 23.57 35.90
C LEU A 9 11.58 22.38 35.13
N ALA A 10 11.62 22.47 33.79
CA ALA A 10 12.48 21.60 33.00
C ALA A 10 13.90 22.20 33.01
N ILE A 11 14.77 21.68 33.89
CA ILE A 11 16.19 22.05 33.92
C ILE A 11 16.88 21.36 32.74
N LEU A 12 17.02 22.08 31.63
CA LEU A 12 17.92 21.70 30.54
C LEU A 12 19.16 22.61 30.63
N ASP A 13 20.26 22.02 31.10
CA ASP A 13 21.64 22.52 31.06
C ASP A 13 21.84 24.02 31.42
N GLN A 14 21.81 24.36 32.71
CA GLN A 14 22.23 25.61 33.41
C GLN A 14 22.08 27.01 32.74
N ARG A 15 21.44 27.13 31.58
CA ARG A 15 21.39 28.35 30.74
C ARG A 15 19.98 28.73 30.29
N PHE A 16 18.97 27.91 30.61
CA PHE A 16 17.59 28.14 30.17
C PHE A 16 16.60 28.04 31.34
N CYS A 17 15.74 29.05 31.48
CA CYS A 17 14.55 29.02 32.33
C CYS A 17 13.32 29.27 31.47
N CYS A 18 12.35 28.36 31.53
CA CYS A 18 11.10 28.47 30.77
C CYS A 18 9.94 28.78 31.73
N PHE A 19 9.09 29.74 31.38
CA PHE A 19 7.90 30.10 32.17
C PHE A 19 6.65 29.94 31.30
N VAL A 20 5.67 29.19 31.79
CA VAL A 20 4.36 29.07 31.14
C VAL A 20 3.34 29.88 31.95
N LEU A 21 2.74 30.89 31.32
CA LEU A 21 1.72 31.74 31.94
C LEU A 21 0.33 31.31 31.48
N PHE A 22 -0.49 30.84 32.41
CA PHE A 22 -1.92 30.60 32.17
C PHE A 22 -2.74 31.76 32.75
N LYS A 23 -3.57 32.39 31.91
CA LYS A 23 -4.57 33.38 32.34
C LYS A 23 -5.94 32.70 32.33
N ASN A 24 -6.52 32.47 33.51
CA ASN A 24 -7.85 31.88 33.71
C ASN A 24 -8.92 32.80 33.05
N THR A 25 -9.96 32.37 32.32
CA THR A 25 -10.87 31.22 32.46
C THR A 25 -11.58 30.89 31.12
N ASN A 26 -11.99 29.62 30.95
CA ASN A 26 -13.00 29.08 30.04
C ASN A 26 -12.75 28.90 28.52
N VAL A 27 -11.51 28.93 28.03
CA VAL A 27 -11.21 28.48 26.67
C VAL A 27 -9.87 27.73 26.66
N LEU A 28 -9.90 26.40 26.61
CA LEU A 28 -8.71 25.54 26.40
C LEU A 28 -8.11 25.65 24.96
N GLN A 29 -8.38 26.76 24.25
CA GLN A 29 -7.99 26.92 22.83
C GLN A 29 -6.94 27.99 22.55
N GLN A 30 -6.59 28.90 23.48
CA GLN A 30 -5.58 29.94 23.21
C GLN A 30 -4.60 30.13 24.37
N TRP A 31 -3.37 29.66 24.19
CA TRP A 31 -2.23 29.98 25.05
C TRP A 31 -1.00 30.30 24.18
N ASN A 32 -0.16 31.23 24.65
CA ASN A 32 1.12 31.59 24.03
C ASN A 32 2.24 31.26 25.01
N LEU A 33 3.32 30.65 24.52
CA LEU A 33 4.52 30.39 25.31
C LEU A 33 5.45 31.61 25.21
N HIS A 34 5.88 32.13 26.36
CA HIS A 34 6.86 33.21 26.44
C HIS A 34 8.22 32.63 26.87
N LEU A 35 9.17 32.59 25.95
CA LEU A 35 10.55 32.18 26.20
C LEU A 35 11.44 33.41 26.35
N ILE A 36 12.29 33.43 27.39
CA ILE A 36 13.36 34.41 27.52
C ILE A 36 14.67 33.69 27.24
N VAL A 37 15.30 33.99 26.11
CA VAL A 37 16.60 33.44 25.72
C VAL A 37 17.61 34.57 25.66
N SER A 38 18.65 34.51 26.51
CA SER A 38 19.72 35.52 26.58
C SER A 38 19.21 36.98 26.64
N GLY A 39 18.18 37.23 27.45
CA GLY A 39 17.61 38.57 27.65
C GLY A 39 16.66 39.07 26.55
N LYS A 40 16.37 38.27 25.52
CA LYS A 40 15.37 38.60 24.49
C LYS A 40 14.08 37.78 24.69
N SER A 41 12.94 38.45 24.66
CA SER A 41 11.61 37.81 24.75
C SER A 41 11.17 37.28 23.38
N VAL A 42 10.82 36.00 23.32
CA VAL A 42 10.24 35.35 22.14
C VAL A 42 8.84 34.84 22.50
N ILE A 43 7.84 35.20 21.69
CA ILE A 43 6.45 34.75 21.84
C ILE A 43 6.19 33.67 20.80
N ILE A 44 5.92 32.45 21.24
CA ILE A 44 5.57 31.32 20.37
C ILE A 44 4.06 31.08 20.45
N ARG A 45 3.39 31.20 19.30
CA ARG A 45 1.98 30.80 19.13
C ARG A 45 1.86 29.29 19.13
N ARG A 46 0.75 28.74 19.66
CA ARG A 46 0.47 27.30 19.77
C ARG A 46 0.73 26.51 18.48
N ASP A 47 0.36 27.07 17.33
CA ASP A 47 0.50 26.42 16.01
C ASP A 47 1.98 26.19 15.63
N ASN A 48 2.88 26.96 16.22
CA ASN A 48 4.33 26.78 16.10
C ASN A 48 4.93 25.98 17.28
N PHE A 49 4.18 25.75 18.36
CA PHE A 49 4.66 25.01 19.53
C PHE A 49 4.96 23.55 19.17
N ASP A 50 4.04 22.88 18.47
CA ASP A 50 4.24 21.51 18.00
C ASP A 50 5.40 21.44 17.01
N ARG A 51 5.51 22.39 16.05
CA ARG A 51 6.65 22.43 15.10
C ARG A 51 8.02 22.73 15.75
N ILE A 52 8.06 23.49 16.83
CA ILE A 52 9.31 23.93 17.47
C ILE A 52 9.82 22.88 18.45
N PHE A 53 8.95 22.18 19.19
CA PHE A 53 9.39 21.15 20.12
C PHE A 53 9.72 19.81 19.45
N THR A 54 9.08 19.45 18.32
CA THR A 54 9.52 18.28 17.54
C THR A 54 10.93 18.44 16.98
N LYS A 55 11.42 19.68 16.81
CA LYS A 55 12.76 19.97 16.26
C LYS A 55 13.89 20.05 17.28
N ILE A 56 13.62 19.92 18.58
CA ILE A 56 14.66 19.98 19.62
C ILE A 56 14.85 18.56 20.17
N GLY A 57 15.65 17.75 19.46
CA GLY A 57 16.20 16.49 19.97
C GLY A 57 15.44 15.20 19.64
N VAL A 58 14.41 15.24 18.80
CA VAL A 58 13.82 14.01 18.24
C VAL A 58 14.68 13.62 17.04
N VAL A 59 15.41 12.50 17.16
CA VAL A 59 16.02 11.85 16.00
C VAL A 59 14.87 11.35 15.13
N GLU A 60 14.71 11.88 13.92
CA GLU A 60 13.72 11.37 12.97
C GLU A 60 14.04 9.90 12.69
N MET A 61 13.03 9.04 12.73
CA MET A 61 13.17 7.60 12.49
C MET A 61 12.46 7.21 11.21
N LYS A 62 13.20 6.57 10.29
CA LYS A 62 12.70 6.10 9.00
C LYS A 62 12.66 4.58 8.96
N VAL A 63 11.62 4.06 8.33
CA VAL A 63 11.54 2.67 7.87
C VAL A 63 11.68 2.69 6.36
N ALA A 64 12.63 1.92 5.82
CA ALA A 64 12.86 1.80 4.39
C ALA A 64 12.54 0.38 3.95
N LYS A 65 11.66 0.22 2.95
CA LYS A 65 11.35 -1.09 2.36
C LYS A 65 11.91 -1.19 0.95
N PHE A 66 12.53 -2.31 0.62
CA PHE A 66 13.05 -2.61 -0.71
C PHE A 66 12.29 -3.79 -1.32
N GLY A 67 11.74 -3.58 -2.52
CA GLY A 67 11.06 -4.64 -3.29
C GLY A 67 12.02 -5.67 -3.89
N GLY A 68 11.47 -6.77 -4.41
CA GLY A 68 12.29 -7.86 -4.96
C GLY A 68 13.18 -7.45 -6.14
N SER A 69 12.75 -6.50 -6.98
CA SER A 69 13.60 -5.97 -8.08
C SER A 69 14.83 -5.22 -7.56
N SER A 70 14.71 -4.55 -6.41
CA SER A 70 15.82 -3.85 -5.73
C SER A 70 16.78 -4.82 -5.03
N LEU A 71 16.46 -6.12 -5.00
CA LEU A 71 17.19 -7.16 -4.29
C LEU A 71 17.50 -8.36 -5.19
N ALA A 72 17.41 -8.19 -6.52
CA ALA A 72 17.48 -9.28 -7.49
C ALA A 72 18.91 -9.81 -7.76
N SER A 73 19.94 -9.00 -7.44
CA SER A 73 21.36 -9.30 -7.66
C SER A 73 22.26 -8.63 -6.61
N GLY A 74 23.54 -9.02 -6.56
CA GLY A 74 24.53 -8.35 -5.71
C GLY A 74 24.77 -6.90 -6.13
N GLU A 75 24.72 -6.59 -7.42
CA GLU A 75 24.78 -5.19 -7.91
C GLU A 75 23.63 -4.34 -7.35
N GLN A 76 22.40 -4.87 -7.33
CA GLN A 76 21.27 -4.17 -6.74
C GLN A 76 21.45 -4.00 -5.23
N LEU A 77 21.96 -5.03 -4.53
CA LEU A 77 22.18 -4.93 -3.10
C LEU A 77 23.27 -3.92 -2.72
N LYS A 78 24.28 -3.69 -3.57
CA LYS A 78 25.24 -2.58 -3.41
C LYS A 78 24.53 -1.22 -3.40
N LYS A 79 23.58 -1.00 -4.32
CA LYS A 79 22.77 0.24 -4.36
C LYS A 79 21.92 0.38 -3.10
N VAL A 80 21.28 -0.70 -2.65
CA VAL A 80 20.52 -0.71 -1.39
C VAL A 80 21.40 -0.35 -0.20
N PHE A 81 22.61 -0.90 -0.11
CA PHE A 81 23.57 -0.54 0.93
C PHE A 81 23.89 0.95 0.90
N GLU A 82 24.27 1.51 -0.26
CA GLU A 82 24.58 2.93 -0.41
C GLU A 82 23.40 3.83 -0.01
N ILE A 83 22.18 3.46 -0.41
CA ILE A 83 20.96 4.16 -0.01
C ILE A 83 20.82 4.12 1.50
N VAL A 84 20.84 2.95 2.13
CA VAL A 84 20.60 2.85 3.57
C VAL A 84 21.64 3.64 4.37
N VAL A 85 22.93 3.48 4.08
CA VAL A 85 23.99 4.14 4.87
C VAL A 85 24.13 5.64 4.59
N SER A 86 23.54 6.13 3.49
CA SER A 86 23.54 7.57 3.18
C SER A 86 22.69 8.40 4.15
N ASP A 87 21.80 7.76 4.91
CA ASP A 87 20.91 8.43 5.85
C ASP A 87 20.83 7.65 7.18
N PRO A 88 21.43 8.17 8.27
CA PRO A 88 21.44 7.49 9.57
C PRO A 88 20.06 7.37 10.21
N GLU A 89 19.04 8.07 9.70
CA GLU A 89 17.66 7.97 10.19
C GLU A 89 16.97 6.68 9.71
N ARG A 90 17.52 6.01 8.69
CA ARG A 90 17.06 4.70 8.19
C ARG A 90 17.42 3.57 9.13
N LYS A 91 16.69 3.50 10.25
CA LYS A 91 16.94 2.51 11.32
C LYS A 91 16.46 1.11 10.97
N ILE A 92 15.34 0.98 10.24
CA ILE A 92 14.75 -0.33 9.91
C ILE A 92 14.66 -0.49 8.40
N VAL A 93 15.23 -1.58 7.91
CA VAL A 93 15.26 -1.97 6.50
C VAL A 93 14.43 -3.23 6.31
N VAL A 94 13.31 -3.12 5.61
CA VAL A 94 12.44 -4.24 5.26
C VAL A 94 12.79 -4.77 3.89
N VAL A 95 13.02 -6.07 3.78
CA VAL A 95 13.45 -6.69 2.51
C VAL A 95 12.45 -7.75 2.04
N SER A 96 12.22 -7.76 0.73
CA SER A 96 11.51 -8.85 0.02
C SER A 96 12.47 -9.99 -0.34
N ALA A 97 11.95 -11.15 -0.77
CA ALA A 97 12.77 -12.15 -1.44
C ALA A 97 13.36 -11.60 -2.77
N PRO A 98 14.48 -12.15 -3.28
CA PRO A 98 15.04 -11.74 -4.56
C PRO A 98 14.03 -11.87 -5.71
N GLY A 99 13.86 -10.78 -6.45
CA GLY A 99 12.95 -10.70 -7.59
C GLY A 99 13.56 -11.27 -8.87
N LYS A 100 12.90 -10.99 -9.99
CA LYS A 100 13.39 -11.35 -11.32
C LYS A 100 14.58 -10.48 -11.70
N ARG A 101 15.61 -11.07 -12.30
CA ARG A 101 16.76 -10.36 -12.91
C ARG A 101 16.45 -9.82 -14.30
N ASN A 102 15.53 -10.49 -15.02
CA ASN A 102 15.06 -10.13 -16.35
C ASN A 102 13.63 -10.67 -16.57
N SER A 103 13.02 -10.43 -17.74
CA SER A 103 11.63 -10.83 -18.02
C SER A 103 11.39 -12.34 -17.92
N ASP A 104 12.37 -13.14 -18.31
CA ASP A 104 12.27 -14.60 -18.48
C ASP A 104 12.62 -15.36 -17.20
N ASP A 105 13.17 -14.67 -16.21
CA ASP A 105 13.56 -15.20 -14.92
C ASP A 105 12.33 -15.51 -14.04
N ILE A 106 12.48 -16.49 -13.14
CA ILE A 106 11.45 -16.87 -12.17
C ILE A 106 11.80 -16.22 -10.82
N LYS A 107 10.80 -15.74 -10.08
CA LYS A 107 11.02 -15.17 -8.75
C LYS A 107 11.34 -16.28 -7.75
N VAL A 108 12.15 -15.98 -6.75
CA VAL A 108 12.46 -16.93 -5.66
C VAL A 108 11.19 -17.43 -4.97
N THR A 109 10.24 -16.53 -4.67
CA THR A 109 8.97 -16.90 -4.06
C THR A 109 8.17 -17.88 -4.92
N ASP A 110 8.16 -17.71 -6.24
CA ASP A 110 7.41 -18.59 -7.15
C ASP A 110 8.05 -20.00 -7.21
N LEU A 111 9.39 -20.08 -7.18
CA LEU A 111 10.12 -21.36 -7.07
C LEU A 111 9.82 -22.07 -5.75
N LEU A 112 9.79 -21.35 -4.63
CA LEU A 112 9.45 -21.91 -3.32
C LEU A 112 8.00 -22.42 -3.27
N ILE A 113 7.07 -21.73 -3.93
CA ILE A 113 5.68 -22.19 -4.05
C ILE A 113 5.61 -23.51 -4.82
N GLU A 114 6.23 -23.56 -6.00
CA GLU A 114 6.23 -24.77 -6.82
C GLU A 114 6.92 -25.94 -6.10
N ALA A 115 8.02 -25.68 -5.37
CA ALA A 115 8.72 -26.71 -4.58
C ALA A 115 7.80 -27.30 -3.50
N ALA A 116 7.07 -26.45 -2.76
CA ALA A 116 6.11 -26.90 -1.77
C ALA A 116 4.98 -27.72 -2.42
N GLU A 117 4.44 -27.24 -3.54
CA GLU A 117 3.34 -27.91 -4.23
C GLU A 117 3.76 -29.28 -4.80
N GLN A 118 4.97 -29.40 -5.34
CA GLN A 118 5.53 -30.69 -5.76
C GLN A 118 5.67 -31.64 -4.58
N GLN A 119 6.23 -31.18 -3.47
CA GLN A 119 6.38 -32.00 -2.28
C GLN A 119 5.03 -32.50 -1.75
N LEU A 120 4.00 -31.64 -1.73
CA LEU A 120 2.64 -31.99 -1.32
C LEU A 120 1.95 -32.99 -2.27
N ARG A 121 2.35 -33.02 -3.55
CA ARG A 121 1.89 -34.02 -4.53
C ARG A 121 2.64 -35.35 -4.43
N GLY A 122 3.71 -35.42 -3.63
CA GLY A 122 4.59 -36.58 -3.52
C GLY A 122 5.71 -36.63 -4.56
N ASP A 123 5.91 -35.54 -5.31
CA ASP A 123 7.03 -35.35 -6.23
C ASP A 123 8.27 -34.84 -5.46
N ASN A 124 9.45 -34.83 -6.10
CA ASN A 124 10.68 -34.29 -5.51
C ASN A 124 10.89 -32.80 -5.88
N GLY A 125 10.64 -31.90 -4.92
CA GLY A 125 10.85 -30.45 -5.05
C GLY A 125 12.29 -29.97 -4.79
N GLU A 126 13.24 -30.84 -4.46
CA GLU A 126 14.63 -30.46 -4.09
C GLU A 126 15.34 -29.69 -5.21
N HIS A 127 15.13 -30.04 -6.47
CA HIS A 127 15.77 -29.35 -7.59
C HIS A 127 15.40 -27.86 -7.66
N LEU A 128 14.17 -27.49 -7.27
CA LEU A 128 13.73 -26.10 -7.19
C LEU A 128 14.36 -25.38 -5.99
N ILE A 129 14.61 -26.09 -4.89
CA ILE A 129 15.38 -25.57 -3.76
C ILE A 129 16.82 -25.29 -4.19
N GLU A 130 17.44 -26.19 -4.96
CA GLU A 130 18.78 -25.96 -5.51
C GLU A 130 18.82 -24.74 -6.44
N ASP A 131 17.79 -24.54 -7.27
CA ASP A 131 17.66 -23.31 -8.07
C ASP A 131 17.59 -22.06 -7.18
N VAL A 132 16.81 -22.10 -6.09
CA VAL A 132 16.74 -20.99 -5.12
C VAL A 132 18.09 -20.75 -4.43
N VAL A 133 18.79 -21.81 -4.03
CA VAL A 133 20.11 -21.70 -3.36
C VAL A 133 21.14 -21.14 -4.32
N SER A 134 21.13 -21.57 -5.59
CA SER A 134 21.97 -21.01 -6.66
C SER A 134 21.77 -19.50 -6.82
N ARG A 135 20.53 -19.00 -6.64
CA ARG A 135 20.24 -17.56 -6.64
C ARG A 135 20.93 -16.83 -5.50
N TYR A 136 20.83 -17.35 -4.28
CA TYR A 136 21.53 -16.76 -3.14
C TYR A 136 23.05 -16.87 -3.26
N ALA A 137 23.56 -17.98 -3.80
CA ALA A 137 24.99 -18.19 -4.04
C ALA A 137 25.55 -17.15 -5.02
N SER A 138 24.87 -16.90 -6.13
CA SER A 138 25.25 -15.87 -7.11
C SER A 138 25.31 -14.47 -6.47
N ILE A 139 24.33 -14.12 -5.64
CA ILE A 139 24.32 -12.83 -4.93
C ILE A 139 25.49 -12.76 -3.93
N ALA A 140 25.70 -13.82 -3.15
CA ALA A 140 26.78 -13.89 -2.17
C ALA A 140 28.17 -13.77 -2.84
N GLU A 141 28.38 -14.41 -3.98
CA GLU A 141 29.62 -14.34 -4.76
C GLU A 141 29.88 -12.91 -5.27
N GLU A 142 28.89 -12.26 -5.88
CA GLU A 142 29.00 -10.87 -6.38
C GLU A 142 29.35 -9.84 -5.28
N LEU A 143 28.99 -10.18 -4.04
CA LEU A 143 29.18 -9.36 -2.84
C LEU A 143 30.38 -9.78 -1.99
N ASN A 144 31.07 -10.87 -2.36
CA ASN A 144 32.14 -11.50 -1.57
C ASN A 144 31.72 -11.85 -0.13
N ILE A 145 30.49 -12.34 0.04
CA ILE A 145 29.97 -12.83 1.32
C ILE A 145 30.47 -14.26 1.54
N SER A 146 30.69 -14.64 2.80
CA SER A 146 31.16 -15.98 3.15
C SER A 146 30.18 -17.07 2.67
N GLU A 147 30.73 -18.14 2.11
CA GLU A 147 30.01 -19.34 1.68
C GLU A 147 29.17 -19.95 2.83
N SER A 148 29.57 -19.76 4.09
CA SER A 148 28.82 -20.24 5.25
C SER A 148 27.38 -19.70 5.31
N VAL A 149 27.13 -18.49 4.79
CA VAL A 149 25.77 -17.93 4.71
C VAL A 149 24.92 -18.73 3.73
N VAL A 150 25.48 -19.07 2.56
CA VAL A 150 24.80 -19.87 1.54
C VAL A 150 24.54 -21.29 2.05
N THR A 151 25.52 -21.90 2.73
CA THR A 151 25.35 -23.21 3.37
C THR A 151 24.20 -23.19 4.38
N GLY A 152 24.14 -22.17 5.24
CA GLY A 152 23.04 -22.03 6.21
C GLY A 152 21.66 -21.82 5.56
N ILE A 153 21.60 -21.14 4.42
CA ILE A 153 20.37 -21.00 3.63
C ILE A 153 19.96 -22.34 3.03
N HIS A 154 20.91 -23.10 2.45
CA HIS A 154 20.65 -24.43 1.89
C HIS A 154 20.13 -25.40 2.95
N GLU A 155 20.82 -25.51 4.08
CA GLU A 155 20.40 -26.37 5.20
C GLU A 155 19.00 -25.99 5.71
N ASN A 156 18.70 -24.69 5.82
CA ASN A 156 17.39 -24.22 6.22
C ASN A 156 16.29 -24.60 5.22
N LEU A 157 16.50 -24.34 3.93
CA LEU A 157 15.50 -24.62 2.90
C LEU A 157 15.24 -26.12 2.75
N MET A 158 16.28 -26.94 2.79
CA MET A 158 16.14 -28.41 2.77
C MET A 158 15.38 -28.93 4.00
N ALA A 159 15.70 -28.40 5.19
CA ALA A 159 14.98 -28.76 6.41
C ALA A 159 13.49 -28.37 6.33
N LEU A 160 13.17 -27.21 5.75
CA LEU A 160 11.79 -26.77 5.57
C LEU A 160 11.05 -27.58 4.50
N LEU A 161 11.71 -27.98 3.41
CA LEU A 161 11.11 -28.81 2.37
C LEU A 161 10.62 -30.14 2.95
N HIS A 162 11.42 -30.76 3.83
CA HIS A 162 11.09 -32.03 4.49
C HIS A 162 10.37 -31.87 5.84
N ALA A 163 9.89 -30.68 6.16
CA ALA A 163 9.12 -30.42 7.38
C ALA A 163 7.74 -31.09 7.35
N ASP A 164 7.01 -30.97 8.47
CA ASP A 164 5.67 -31.53 8.60
C ASP A 164 4.69 -30.92 7.56
N GLN A 165 4.03 -31.80 6.82
CA GLN A 165 3.06 -31.49 5.77
C GLN A 165 1.61 -31.75 6.19
N THR A 166 1.37 -32.11 7.46
CA THR A 166 0.01 -32.41 7.98
C THR A 166 -0.97 -31.25 7.76
N ASN A 167 -0.49 -30.01 7.75
CA ASN A 167 -1.24 -28.84 7.37
C ASN A 167 -0.66 -28.19 6.10
N PRO A 168 -1.19 -28.52 4.91
CA PRO A 168 -0.66 -28.04 3.63
C PRO A 168 -0.59 -26.51 3.52
N LYS A 169 -1.56 -25.79 4.10
CA LYS A 169 -1.59 -24.32 4.08
C LYS A 169 -0.42 -23.74 4.87
N ARG A 170 -0.17 -24.26 6.07
CA ARG A 170 0.91 -23.79 6.96
C ARG A 170 2.29 -24.18 6.44
N TYR A 171 2.40 -25.38 5.89
CA TYR A 171 3.60 -25.83 5.20
C TYR A 171 3.95 -24.87 4.05
N LEU A 172 2.97 -24.56 3.19
CA LEU A 172 3.15 -23.63 2.08
C LEU A 172 3.53 -22.22 2.55
N ASP A 173 2.86 -21.69 3.58
CA ASP A 173 3.19 -20.37 4.16
C ASP A 173 4.63 -20.32 4.70
N THR A 174 5.08 -21.40 5.34
CA THR A 174 6.44 -21.49 5.89
C THR A 174 7.49 -21.50 4.79
N LEU A 175 7.29 -22.30 3.74
CA LEU A 175 8.25 -22.37 2.64
C LEU A 175 8.28 -21.06 1.85
N LYS A 176 7.12 -20.45 1.60
CA LYS A 176 7.02 -19.13 0.96
C LYS A 176 7.78 -18.05 1.73
N ALA A 177 7.55 -17.94 3.04
CA ALA A 177 8.17 -16.94 3.92
C ALA A 177 9.70 -17.06 4.01
N SER A 178 10.23 -18.25 3.76
CA SER A 178 11.68 -18.52 3.84
C SER A 178 12.51 -17.72 2.83
N GLY A 179 11.90 -17.27 1.73
CA GLY A 179 12.56 -16.38 0.77
C GLY A 179 12.95 -15.06 1.41
N GLU A 180 11.99 -14.33 1.98
CA GLU A 180 12.23 -13.08 2.69
C GLU A 180 13.14 -13.28 3.91
N ASP A 181 12.92 -14.35 4.66
CA ASP A 181 13.67 -14.64 5.89
C ASP A 181 15.16 -14.85 5.62
N ASN A 182 15.49 -15.66 4.61
CA ASN A 182 16.87 -15.93 4.24
C ASN A 182 17.53 -14.73 3.55
N ASN A 183 16.78 -13.95 2.76
CA ASN A 183 17.31 -12.73 2.19
C ASN A 183 17.65 -11.69 3.26
N ALA A 184 16.84 -11.54 4.30
CA ALA A 184 17.13 -10.63 5.42
C ALA A 184 18.43 -11.01 6.16
N LYS A 185 18.71 -12.31 6.33
CA LYS A 185 19.98 -12.79 6.90
C LYS A 185 21.16 -12.45 5.98
N LEU A 186 21.03 -12.68 4.68
CA LEU A 186 22.05 -12.36 3.69
C LEU A 186 22.38 -10.85 3.68
N VAL A 187 21.34 -10.01 3.65
CA VAL A 187 21.46 -8.55 3.65
C VAL A 187 22.12 -8.05 4.94
N ALA A 188 21.73 -8.57 6.11
CA ALA A 188 22.38 -8.23 7.37
C ALA A 188 23.87 -8.63 7.37
N GLY A 189 24.18 -9.85 6.91
CA GLY A 189 25.56 -10.32 6.80
C GLY A 189 26.41 -9.50 5.83
N TYR A 190 25.83 -9.01 4.73
CA TYR A 190 26.47 -8.10 3.80
C TYR A 190 26.81 -6.75 4.46
N PHE A 191 25.86 -6.16 5.19
CA PHE A 191 26.09 -4.88 5.86
C PHE A 191 27.19 -4.99 6.92
N GLN A 192 27.18 -6.09 7.67
CA GLN A 192 28.21 -6.41 8.66
C GLN A 192 29.59 -6.62 8.02
N SER A 193 29.68 -7.27 6.86
CA SER A 193 30.98 -7.47 6.18
C SER A 193 31.61 -6.16 5.71
N LEU A 194 30.81 -5.11 5.53
CA LEU A 194 31.25 -3.75 5.24
C LEU A 194 31.47 -2.88 6.50
N GLY A 195 31.40 -3.48 7.69
CA GLY A 195 31.68 -2.80 8.96
C GLY A 195 30.54 -1.96 9.52
N VAL A 196 29.32 -2.12 8.98
CA VAL A 196 28.12 -1.44 9.50
C VAL A 196 27.50 -2.28 10.61
N GLU A 197 27.15 -1.63 11.72
CA GLU A 197 26.37 -2.28 12.78
C GLU A 197 24.95 -2.51 12.27
N ALA A 198 24.71 -3.70 11.73
CA ALA A 198 23.41 -4.15 11.24
C ALA A 198 23.08 -5.52 11.83
N GLN A 199 21.81 -5.78 12.12
CA GLN A 199 21.36 -7.05 12.65
C GLN A 199 20.05 -7.51 12.01
N TYR A 200 19.98 -8.80 11.71
CA TYR A 200 18.73 -9.46 11.34
C TYR A 200 17.85 -9.64 12.58
N ILE A 201 16.56 -9.29 12.47
CA ILE A 201 15.56 -9.58 13.50
C ILE A 201 14.41 -10.38 12.88
N ASN A 202 14.23 -11.61 13.38
CA ASN A 202 13.10 -12.47 13.00
C ASN A 202 11.76 -11.87 13.49
N PRO A 203 10.67 -11.95 12.70
CA PRO A 203 9.36 -11.43 13.11
C PRO A 203 8.84 -11.98 14.44
N LYS A 204 9.14 -13.25 14.77
CA LYS A 204 8.80 -13.88 16.06
C LYS A 204 9.48 -13.18 17.22
N LYS A 205 10.79 -12.90 17.09
CA LYS A 205 11.59 -12.21 18.12
C LYS A 205 11.11 -10.78 18.32
N ALA A 206 10.77 -10.08 17.23
CA ALA A 206 10.23 -8.73 17.29
C ALA A 206 8.81 -8.64 17.86
N GLY A 207 8.10 -9.76 17.97
CA GLY A 207 6.72 -9.79 18.43
C GLY A 207 5.69 -9.38 17.39
N LEU A 208 5.96 -9.63 16.10
CA LEU A 208 4.96 -9.51 15.04
C LEU A 208 4.00 -10.71 15.08
N ILE A 209 2.93 -10.55 15.86
CA ILE A 209 1.87 -11.55 16.00
C ILE A 209 0.76 -11.29 14.98
N VAL A 210 0.31 -12.35 14.33
CA VAL A 210 -0.74 -12.33 13.31
C VAL A 210 -1.79 -13.40 13.55
N THR A 211 -2.96 -13.23 12.94
CA THR A 211 -4.07 -14.16 12.96
C THR A 211 -4.65 -14.35 11.56
N ASP A 212 -5.30 -15.48 11.32
CA ASP A 212 -6.08 -15.74 10.10
C ASP A 212 -7.54 -15.33 10.35
N GLU A 213 -7.98 -14.24 9.71
CA GLU A 213 -9.36 -13.79 9.73
C GLU A 213 -9.97 -13.89 8.34
N GLY A 214 -10.78 -14.94 8.12
CA GLY A 214 -11.51 -15.11 6.86
C GLY A 214 -10.61 -15.36 5.65
N GLY A 215 -9.44 -15.97 5.85
CA GLY A 215 -8.46 -16.22 4.79
C GLY A 215 -7.44 -15.09 4.59
N PHE A 216 -7.53 -14.02 5.38
CA PHE A 216 -6.60 -12.90 5.34
C PHE A 216 -5.79 -12.82 6.63
N THR A 217 -4.47 -12.70 6.47
CA THR A 217 -3.57 -12.51 7.60
C THR A 217 -3.65 -11.08 8.12
N LYS A 218 -3.98 -10.91 9.40
CA LYS A 218 -4.04 -9.61 10.07
C LYS A 218 -3.11 -9.57 11.27
N VAL A 219 -2.56 -8.38 11.54
CA VAL A 219 -1.73 -8.13 12.72
C VAL A 219 -2.60 -7.93 13.95
N LEU A 220 -2.27 -8.61 15.05
CA LEU A 220 -2.92 -8.37 16.34
C LEU A 220 -2.50 -7.03 16.93
N PRO A 221 -3.40 -6.28 17.60
CA PRO A 221 -3.07 -4.98 18.20
C PRO A 221 -1.85 -5.01 19.14
N GLU A 222 -1.70 -6.07 19.95
CA GLU A 222 -0.57 -6.19 20.89
C GLU A 222 0.80 -6.23 20.20
N SER A 223 0.86 -6.57 18.92
CA SER A 223 2.10 -6.59 18.15
C SER A 223 2.72 -5.20 18.06
N TYR A 224 1.92 -4.13 17.94
CA TYR A 224 2.44 -2.78 17.81
C TYR A 224 3.19 -2.32 19.07
N ASP A 225 2.71 -2.70 20.26
CA ASP A 225 3.39 -2.41 21.52
C ASP A 225 4.74 -3.14 21.63
N ARG A 226 4.82 -4.37 21.12
CA ARG A 226 6.06 -5.17 21.11
C ARG A 226 7.07 -4.62 20.10
N LEU A 227 6.59 -4.29 18.90
CA LEU A 227 7.40 -3.72 17.83
C LEU A 227 8.02 -2.38 18.23
N TYR A 228 7.38 -1.62 19.12
CA TYR A 228 7.94 -0.36 19.62
C TYR A 228 9.34 -0.52 20.24
N ALA A 229 9.63 -1.67 20.86
CA ALA A 229 10.94 -1.95 21.46
C ALA A 229 12.09 -2.00 20.44
N LEU A 230 11.80 -2.19 19.14
CA LEU A 230 12.79 -2.15 18.07
C LEU A 230 13.50 -0.78 17.97
N ARG A 231 12.91 0.28 18.53
CA ARG A 231 13.55 1.61 18.61
C ARG A 231 14.81 1.61 19.46
N ASP A 232 14.94 0.69 20.42
CA ASP A 232 16.04 0.66 21.39
C ASP A 232 17.17 -0.29 20.96
N GLU A 233 16.93 -1.12 19.94
CA GLU A 233 17.95 -2.00 19.36
C GLU A 233 19.09 -1.17 18.73
N PRO A 234 20.36 -1.56 18.91
CA PRO A 234 21.49 -0.87 18.32
C PRO A 234 21.59 -1.14 16.83
N GLY A 235 22.23 -0.19 16.12
CA GLY A 235 22.47 -0.29 14.69
C GLY A 235 21.22 -0.28 13.80
N ILE A 236 21.40 -0.77 12.57
CA ILE A 236 20.36 -0.95 11.57
C ILE A 236 19.70 -2.31 11.76
N ILE A 237 18.37 -2.34 11.80
CA ILE A 237 17.60 -3.58 11.81
C ILE A 237 17.28 -3.97 10.37
N VAL A 238 17.69 -5.16 9.96
CA VAL A 238 17.24 -5.80 8.73
C VAL A 238 16.10 -6.76 9.08
N PHE A 239 14.93 -6.53 8.52
CA PHE A 239 13.69 -7.22 8.87
C PHE A 239 13.10 -7.90 7.62
N PRO A 240 12.75 -9.20 7.67
CA PRO A 240 12.11 -9.84 6.53
C PRO A 240 10.65 -9.39 6.40
N GLY A 241 10.25 -9.05 5.18
CA GLY A 241 8.85 -8.71 4.90
C GLY A 241 7.92 -9.92 4.89
N PHE A 242 6.67 -9.70 4.47
CA PHE A 242 5.74 -10.73 3.96
C PHE A 242 5.12 -11.70 4.97
N PHE A 243 5.67 -11.91 6.18
CA PHE A 243 5.09 -12.87 7.14
C PHE A 243 5.15 -12.42 8.60
N GLY A 244 4.39 -13.15 9.43
CA GLY A 244 4.40 -13.06 10.89
C GLY A 244 4.12 -14.41 11.54
N TYR A 245 3.98 -14.42 12.87
CA TYR A 245 3.72 -15.65 13.62
C TYR A 245 2.37 -15.61 14.35
N THR A 246 1.66 -16.72 14.40
CA THR A 246 0.50 -16.87 15.30
C THR A 246 0.96 -16.96 16.76
N LEU A 247 0.01 -16.86 17.69
CA LEU A 247 0.27 -17.09 19.13
C LEU A 247 0.81 -18.50 19.40
N ASP A 248 0.37 -19.48 18.61
CA ASP A 248 0.82 -20.88 18.69
C ASP A 248 2.22 -21.08 18.05
N GLY A 249 2.73 -20.06 17.36
CA GLY A 249 4.06 -20.05 16.76
C GLY A 249 4.12 -20.53 15.32
N ASP A 250 2.98 -20.67 14.65
CA ASP A 250 2.89 -21.00 13.22
C ASP A 250 3.17 -19.77 12.35
N VAL A 251 3.75 -19.98 11.17
CA VAL A 251 3.94 -18.93 10.17
C VAL A 251 2.61 -18.66 9.46
N LEU A 252 2.35 -17.37 9.20
CA LEU A 252 1.32 -16.91 8.25
C LEU A 252 1.93 -15.87 7.33
N THR A 253 1.62 -15.99 6.05
CA THR A 253 2.01 -14.99 5.04
C THR A 253 0.91 -13.96 4.85
N PHE A 254 1.28 -12.70 4.66
CA PHE A 254 0.35 -11.67 4.22
C PHE A 254 -0.10 -11.93 2.77
N SER A 255 -1.21 -11.31 2.39
CA SER A 255 -1.71 -11.36 1.01
C SER A 255 -0.78 -10.57 0.07
N ARG A 256 -1.30 -10.16 -1.10
CA ARG A 256 -0.54 -9.42 -2.13
C ARG A 256 0.21 -8.23 -1.52
N SER A 257 1.42 -7.96 -2.03
CA SER A 257 2.28 -6.88 -1.53
C SER A 257 2.67 -7.01 -0.05
N GLY A 258 2.81 -8.23 0.48
CA GLY A 258 3.03 -8.43 1.92
C GLY A 258 4.29 -7.77 2.50
N SER A 259 5.37 -7.58 1.72
CA SER A 259 6.50 -6.78 2.23
C SER A 259 6.18 -5.29 2.37
N ASP A 260 5.30 -4.74 1.51
CA ASP A 260 4.82 -3.36 1.64
C ASP A 260 3.96 -3.20 2.90
N ILE A 261 3.12 -4.20 3.17
CA ILE A 261 2.33 -4.30 4.42
C ILE A 261 3.28 -4.32 5.62
N THR A 262 4.32 -5.16 5.62
CA THR A 262 5.31 -5.23 6.72
C THR A 262 6.01 -3.89 6.95
N GLY A 263 6.44 -3.19 5.90
CA GLY A 263 7.01 -1.85 6.03
C GLY A 263 6.06 -0.87 6.72
N SER A 264 4.78 -0.89 6.34
CA SER A 264 3.75 -0.07 6.96
C SER A 264 3.46 -0.45 8.42
N ILE A 265 3.41 -1.76 8.72
CA ILE A 265 3.24 -2.28 10.09
C ILE A 265 4.38 -1.82 10.99
N LEU A 266 5.63 -1.97 10.53
CA LEU A 266 6.81 -1.58 11.29
C LEU A 266 6.85 -0.08 11.50
N ALA A 267 6.58 0.72 10.45
CA ALA A 267 6.49 2.17 10.57
C ALA A 267 5.49 2.59 11.65
N ASN A 268 4.30 1.97 11.68
CA ASN A 268 3.31 2.21 12.73
C ASN A 268 3.82 1.74 14.12
N GLY A 269 4.30 0.49 14.21
CA GLY A 269 4.74 -0.11 15.47
C GLY A 269 5.88 0.66 16.15
N VAL A 270 6.85 1.14 15.35
CA VAL A 270 7.94 1.96 15.87
C VAL A 270 7.61 3.44 15.90
N LYS A 271 6.41 3.87 15.47
CA LYS A 271 6.04 5.29 15.33
C LYS A 271 7.09 6.08 14.55
N ALA A 272 7.40 5.58 13.36
CA ALA A 272 8.33 6.22 12.44
C ALA A 272 7.79 7.56 11.95
N ASP A 273 8.69 8.48 11.63
CA ASP A 273 8.37 9.79 11.07
C ASP A 273 8.13 9.71 9.56
N LEU A 274 8.74 8.71 8.89
CA LEU A 274 8.60 8.48 7.45
C LEU A 274 8.72 6.98 7.13
N TYR A 275 7.86 6.51 6.24
CA TYR A 275 7.99 5.21 5.59
C TYR A 275 8.45 5.39 4.14
N GLU A 276 9.70 5.05 3.83
CA GLU A 276 10.21 5.02 2.46
C GLU A 276 9.94 3.66 1.82
N ASN A 277 9.40 3.66 0.60
CA ASN A 277 9.19 2.46 -0.19
C ASN A 277 9.96 2.59 -1.51
N PHE A 278 11.02 1.81 -1.61
CA PHE A 278 11.93 1.77 -2.74
C PHE A 278 11.46 0.74 -3.78
N THR A 279 11.21 1.25 -4.98
CA THR A 279 10.72 0.54 -6.16
C THR A 279 11.69 0.73 -7.34
N ASP A 280 11.24 0.41 -8.55
CA ASP A 280 11.96 0.60 -9.82
C ASP A 280 11.46 1.79 -10.65
N VAL A 281 10.56 2.63 -10.09
CA VAL A 281 10.01 3.81 -10.77
C VAL A 281 10.35 5.12 -10.04
N ASP A 282 10.65 6.16 -10.82
CA ASP A 282 11.04 7.49 -10.30
C ASP A 282 9.93 8.24 -9.56
N ALA A 283 8.68 7.92 -9.88
CA ALA A 283 7.49 8.51 -9.27
C ALA A 283 6.25 7.65 -9.57
N VAL A 284 5.22 7.87 -8.78
CA VAL A 284 3.84 7.57 -9.16
C VAL A 284 3.45 8.53 -10.29
N TYR A 285 2.97 8.01 -11.42
CA TYR A 285 2.60 8.83 -12.56
C TYR A 285 1.10 9.16 -12.57
N ALA A 286 0.74 10.33 -13.11
CA ALA A 286 -0.64 10.78 -13.22
C ALA A 286 -1.52 9.87 -14.10
N VAL A 287 -0.91 9.05 -14.94
CA VAL A 287 -1.60 8.06 -15.78
C VAL A 287 -0.62 6.93 -16.10
N ASN A 288 -1.13 5.77 -16.53
CA ASN A 288 -0.32 4.63 -16.94
C ASN A 288 0.66 5.01 -18.08
N PRO A 289 1.99 4.89 -17.88
CA PRO A 289 2.99 5.22 -18.92
C PRO A 289 2.90 4.39 -20.20
N ASN A 290 2.22 3.24 -20.16
CA ASN A 290 1.99 2.41 -21.35
C ASN A 290 0.90 2.99 -22.28
N VAL A 291 0.02 3.85 -21.75
CA VAL A 291 -1.07 4.49 -22.51
C VAL A 291 -0.69 5.90 -22.97
N VAL A 292 0.01 6.64 -22.11
CA VAL A 292 0.51 7.98 -22.40
C VAL A 292 2.02 7.99 -22.19
N SER A 293 2.78 8.35 -23.22
CA SER A 293 4.24 8.44 -23.14
C SER A 293 4.70 9.60 -22.25
N ASN A 294 5.66 9.33 -21.36
CA ASN A 294 6.25 10.32 -20.43
C ASN A 294 5.20 11.11 -19.62
N PRO A 295 4.30 10.43 -18.88
CA PRO A 295 3.27 11.09 -18.13
C PRO A 295 3.86 11.90 -16.96
N LYS A 296 3.12 12.89 -16.49
CA LYS A 296 3.55 13.76 -15.38
C LYS A 296 3.69 12.94 -14.10
N GLY A 297 4.88 12.96 -13.50
CA GLY A 297 5.12 12.40 -12.17
C GLY A 297 4.38 13.20 -11.09
N ILE A 298 3.66 12.50 -10.22
CA ILE A 298 2.98 13.06 -9.06
C ILE A 298 4.03 13.30 -7.97
N ARG A 299 4.13 14.53 -7.47
CA ARG A 299 5.04 14.86 -6.36
C ARG A 299 4.46 14.51 -5.00
N GLU A 300 3.17 14.78 -4.83
CA GLU A 300 2.46 14.61 -3.59
C GLU A 300 1.01 14.23 -3.87
N LEU A 301 0.49 13.20 -3.18
CA LEU A 301 -0.91 12.77 -3.22
C LEU A 301 -1.40 12.38 -1.84
N THR A 302 -2.70 12.42 -1.62
CA THR A 302 -3.29 11.95 -0.36
C THR A 302 -3.50 10.44 -0.37
N TYR A 303 -3.57 9.84 0.82
CA TYR A 303 -4.01 8.44 0.98
C TYR A 303 -5.36 8.16 0.32
N ARG A 304 -6.27 9.14 0.33
CA ARG A 304 -7.58 9.01 -0.31
C ARG A 304 -7.44 9.00 -1.83
N GLU A 305 -6.68 9.93 -2.41
CA GLU A 305 -6.41 9.93 -3.86
C GLU A 305 -5.75 8.64 -4.32
N MET A 306 -4.77 8.15 -3.56
CA MET A 306 -4.11 6.89 -3.85
C MET A 306 -5.09 5.71 -3.86
N ARG A 307 -5.99 5.65 -2.88
CA ARG A 307 -7.00 4.59 -2.79
C ARG A 307 -7.97 4.60 -3.98
N GLU A 308 -8.43 5.78 -4.38
CA GLU A 308 -9.33 5.94 -5.53
C GLU A 308 -8.63 5.54 -6.84
N LEU A 309 -7.34 5.86 -7.00
CA LEU A 309 -6.54 5.43 -8.15
C LEU A 309 -6.31 3.92 -8.15
N SER A 310 -5.86 3.34 -7.03
CA SER A 310 -5.58 1.90 -6.90
C SER A 310 -6.80 1.04 -7.22
N TYR A 311 -8.00 1.49 -6.85
CA TYR A 311 -9.26 0.81 -7.18
C TYR A 311 -9.48 0.67 -8.70
N ALA A 312 -9.04 1.64 -9.47
CA ALA A 312 -9.26 1.72 -10.92
C ALA A 312 -8.09 1.16 -11.73
N GLY A 313 -7.38 0.14 -11.23
CA GLY A 313 -6.30 -0.51 -11.96
C GLY A 313 -4.93 0.17 -11.85
N PHE A 314 -4.76 1.16 -10.95
CA PHE A 314 -3.46 1.79 -10.71
C PHE A 314 -2.55 0.86 -9.87
N SER A 315 -1.53 0.28 -10.51
CA SER A 315 -0.80 -0.89 -9.99
C SER A 315 0.43 -0.61 -9.12
N VAL A 316 0.62 0.61 -8.59
CA VAL A 316 1.82 0.91 -7.77
C VAL A 316 1.71 0.38 -6.34
N PHE A 317 0.50 0.32 -5.77
CA PHE A 317 0.25 -0.32 -4.46
C PHE A 317 -1.05 -1.12 -4.46
N HIS A 318 -1.05 -2.18 -3.64
CA HIS A 318 -2.29 -2.66 -3.07
C HIS A 318 -2.74 -1.70 -1.97
N ASP A 319 -3.97 -1.20 -2.06
CA ASP A 319 -4.55 -0.22 -1.15
C ASP A 319 -4.48 -0.62 0.34
N GLU A 320 -4.61 -1.92 0.64
CA GLU A 320 -4.50 -2.46 1.99
C GLU A 320 -3.10 -2.30 2.61
N ALA A 321 -2.05 -2.24 1.79
CA ALA A 321 -0.67 -2.24 2.27
C ALA A 321 -0.26 -0.99 3.03
N LEU A 322 -0.96 0.11 2.81
CA LEU A 322 -0.67 1.38 3.47
C LEU A 322 -1.58 1.65 4.67
N ILE A 323 -2.56 0.78 4.96
CA ILE A 323 -3.52 0.98 6.06
C ILE A 323 -2.83 1.24 7.41
N PRO A 324 -1.80 0.49 7.83
CA PRO A 324 -1.13 0.75 9.11
C PRO A 324 -0.51 2.15 9.20
N ALA A 325 0.20 2.59 8.15
CA ALA A 325 0.80 3.92 8.08
C ALA A 325 -0.27 5.03 8.03
N PHE A 326 -1.32 4.83 7.24
CA PHE A 326 -2.47 5.74 7.19
C PHE A 326 -3.12 5.94 8.56
N ARG A 327 -3.38 4.85 9.30
CA ARG A 327 -3.98 4.90 10.65
C ARG A 327 -3.08 5.64 11.65
N ALA A 328 -1.76 5.53 11.48
CA ALA A 328 -0.78 6.23 12.30
C ALA A 328 -0.50 7.68 11.83
N GLY A 329 -1.06 8.11 10.70
CA GLY A 329 -0.78 9.42 10.10
C GLY A 329 0.66 9.58 9.58
N ILE A 330 1.36 8.47 9.37
CA ILE A 330 2.76 8.45 8.91
C ILE A 330 2.79 8.72 7.41
N PRO A 331 3.57 9.68 6.90
CA PRO A 331 3.75 9.87 5.47
C PRO A 331 4.53 8.70 4.84
N VAL A 332 4.24 8.42 3.58
CA VAL A 332 4.97 7.41 2.78
C VAL A 332 5.69 8.10 1.64
N HIS A 333 6.92 7.69 1.32
CA HIS A 333 7.68 8.24 0.21
C HIS A 333 8.10 7.14 -0.76
N ILE A 334 7.62 7.23 -1.99
CA ILE A 334 7.94 6.30 -3.07
C ILE A 334 9.19 6.80 -3.77
N GLN A 335 10.21 5.95 -3.85
CA GLN A 335 11.51 6.28 -4.42
C GLN A 335 12.02 5.18 -5.34
N ASN A 336 12.96 5.51 -6.22
CA ASN A 336 13.58 4.54 -7.14
C ASN A 336 14.96 4.11 -6.63
N THR A 337 15.16 2.81 -6.43
CA THR A 337 16.48 2.25 -6.08
C THR A 337 17.54 2.53 -7.14
N ASN A 338 17.15 2.56 -8.42
CA ASN A 338 18.07 2.79 -9.54
C ASN A 338 18.32 4.27 -9.82
N ASN A 339 17.53 5.17 -9.21
CA ASN A 339 17.69 6.62 -9.32
C ASN A 339 17.35 7.31 -7.99
N PRO A 340 18.18 7.16 -6.95
CA PRO A 340 17.87 7.69 -5.62
C PRO A 340 17.76 9.22 -5.54
N ALA A 341 18.29 9.92 -6.55
CA ALA A 341 18.20 11.38 -6.67
C ALA A 341 16.86 11.87 -7.22
N ALA A 342 16.03 10.98 -7.78
CA ALA A 342 14.67 11.33 -8.18
C ALA A 342 13.88 11.80 -6.95
N GLN A 343 13.05 12.84 -7.11
CA GLN A 343 12.31 13.37 -5.95
C GLN A 343 11.24 12.39 -5.45
N GLY A 344 10.85 11.38 -6.24
CA GLY A 344 9.84 10.43 -5.84
C GLY A 344 8.44 11.03 -5.75
N THR A 345 7.60 10.34 -4.98
CA THR A 345 6.22 10.74 -4.67
C THR A 345 5.95 10.60 -3.18
N ARG A 346 5.45 11.66 -2.53
CA ARG A 346 5.04 11.63 -1.11
C ARG A 346 3.54 11.39 -0.97
N ILE A 347 3.14 10.34 -0.26
CA ILE A 347 1.76 10.06 0.11
C ILE A 347 1.53 10.61 1.52
N VAL A 348 0.55 11.49 1.67
CA VAL A 348 0.27 12.23 2.91
C VAL A 348 -1.20 12.18 3.29
N SER A 349 -1.54 12.61 4.51
CA SER A 349 -2.95 12.69 4.94
C SER A 349 -3.69 13.86 4.28
N THR A 350 -3.00 14.98 4.08
CA THR A 350 -3.54 16.22 3.49
C THR A 350 -2.45 16.94 2.72
N ARG A 351 -2.82 17.60 1.62
CA ARG A 351 -1.92 18.41 0.80
C ARG A 351 -2.59 19.70 0.35
N ASP A 352 -1.79 20.66 -0.10
CA ASP A 352 -2.30 21.84 -0.77
C ASP A 352 -2.67 21.51 -2.23
N ASN A 353 -3.88 21.89 -2.66
CA ASN A 353 -4.42 21.59 -3.99
C ASN A 353 -4.05 22.66 -5.03
N THR A 354 -2.77 23.03 -5.12
CA THR A 354 -2.29 24.12 -5.99
C THR A 354 -1.98 23.69 -7.43
N ASN A 355 -1.87 22.39 -7.70
CA ASN A 355 -1.46 21.82 -8.99
C ASN A 355 -2.62 21.48 -9.94
N GLY A 356 -3.80 22.05 -9.71
CA GLY A 356 -5.03 21.76 -10.47
C GLY A 356 -6.00 20.83 -9.75
N PRO A 357 -7.20 20.62 -10.31
CA PRO A 357 -8.23 19.81 -9.68
C PRO A 357 -7.90 18.32 -9.65
N VAL A 358 -7.28 17.80 -10.71
CA VAL A 358 -7.02 16.38 -10.94
C VAL A 358 -5.55 16.08 -10.67
N ILE A 359 -5.28 14.99 -9.95
CA ILE A 359 -3.93 14.50 -9.65
C ILE A 359 -3.57 13.25 -10.46
N GLY A 360 -4.57 12.46 -10.85
CA GLY A 360 -4.36 11.28 -11.66
C GLY A 360 -5.62 10.76 -12.34
N ILE A 361 -5.39 9.90 -13.33
CA ILE A 361 -6.40 9.21 -14.13
C ILE A 361 -5.98 7.74 -14.19
N ALA A 362 -6.90 6.86 -13.80
CA ALA A 362 -6.69 5.41 -13.83
C ALA A 362 -7.87 4.75 -14.54
N SER A 363 -7.64 3.58 -15.12
CA SER A 363 -8.68 2.83 -15.82
C SER A 363 -8.50 1.33 -15.65
N ASP A 364 -9.61 0.62 -15.76
CA ASP A 364 -9.61 -0.82 -15.79
C ASP A 364 -10.70 -1.36 -16.74
N LYS A 365 -10.43 -2.51 -17.36
CA LYS A 365 -11.33 -3.19 -18.31
C LYS A 365 -12.03 -4.37 -17.64
N GLY A 366 -12.91 -5.02 -18.41
CA GLY A 366 -13.53 -6.27 -18.00
C GLY A 366 -14.70 -6.06 -17.05
N PHE A 367 -15.40 -4.94 -17.20
CA PHE A 367 -16.66 -4.69 -16.52
C PHE A 367 -17.82 -5.01 -17.45
N CYS A 368 -18.94 -5.38 -16.85
CA CYS A 368 -20.24 -5.41 -17.50
C CYS A 368 -21.27 -4.66 -16.67
N SER A 369 -22.37 -4.26 -17.30
CA SER A 369 -23.52 -3.66 -16.65
C SER A 369 -24.74 -4.57 -16.73
N ILE A 370 -25.58 -4.57 -15.70
CA ILE A 370 -26.92 -5.15 -15.72
C ILE A 370 -27.89 -3.99 -15.54
N TYR A 371 -28.46 -3.51 -16.64
CA TYR A 371 -29.55 -2.53 -16.63
C TYR A 371 -30.87 -3.24 -16.33
N ILE A 372 -31.61 -2.72 -15.36
CA ILE A 372 -32.89 -3.26 -14.92
C ILE A 372 -33.88 -2.11 -14.90
N SER A 373 -35.03 -2.30 -15.54
CA SER A 373 -36.15 -1.36 -15.45
C SER A 373 -37.39 -2.04 -14.89
N LYS A 374 -38.13 -1.29 -14.08
CA LYS A 374 -39.41 -1.69 -13.52
C LYS A 374 -40.27 -0.46 -13.26
N TYR A 375 -41.46 -0.42 -13.83
CA TYR A 375 -42.42 0.63 -13.56
C TYR A 375 -42.77 0.71 -12.07
N LEU A 376 -42.69 1.91 -11.48
CA LEU A 376 -42.87 2.17 -10.05
C LEU A 376 -41.86 1.43 -9.15
N MET A 377 -40.64 1.19 -9.63
CA MET A 377 -39.58 0.53 -8.86
C MET A 377 -39.33 1.24 -7.52
N ASN A 378 -39.26 2.58 -7.52
CA ASN A 378 -39.02 3.38 -6.32
C ASN A 378 -40.09 3.25 -5.23
N ARG A 379 -41.29 2.76 -5.55
CA ARG A 379 -42.35 2.52 -4.56
C ARG A 379 -42.25 1.13 -3.93
N GLU A 380 -41.51 0.22 -4.54
CA GLU A 380 -41.31 -1.11 -4.00
C GLU A 380 -40.25 -1.08 -2.90
N VAL A 381 -40.71 -1.29 -1.65
CA VAL A 381 -39.80 -1.36 -0.51
C VAL A 381 -38.84 -2.55 -0.68
N GLY A 382 -37.54 -2.22 -0.69
CA GLY A 382 -36.46 -3.20 -0.66
C GLY A 382 -36.07 -3.78 -2.02
N PHE A 383 -36.47 -3.17 -3.14
CA PHE A 383 -36.07 -3.62 -4.48
C PHE A 383 -34.54 -3.84 -4.58
N GLY A 384 -33.74 -2.82 -4.24
CA GLY A 384 -32.28 -2.91 -4.25
C GLY A 384 -31.72 -4.00 -3.33
N ARG A 385 -32.29 -4.17 -2.13
CA ARG A 385 -31.90 -5.25 -1.20
C ARG A 385 -32.17 -6.63 -1.81
N LYS A 386 -33.34 -6.84 -2.41
CA LYS A 386 -33.70 -8.12 -3.05
C LYS A 386 -32.79 -8.39 -4.26
N LEU A 387 -32.48 -7.36 -5.05
CA LEU A 387 -31.55 -7.46 -6.17
C LEU A 387 -30.15 -7.88 -5.71
N LEU A 388 -29.58 -7.20 -4.71
CA LEU A 388 -28.26 -7.53 -4.19
C LEU A 388 -28.23 -8.92 -3.53
N HIS A 389 -29.33 -9.34 -2.91
CA HIS A 389 -29.45 -10.69 -2.36
C HIS A 389 -29.44 -11.77 -3.44
N ILE A 390 -30.04 -11.53 -4.61
CA ILE A 390 -29.92 -12.45 -5.75
C ILE A 390 -28.44 -12.60 -6.16
N LEU A 391 -27.66 -11.52 -6.20
CA LEU A 391 -26.22 -11.60 -6.51
C LEU A 391 -25.43 -12.36 -5.43
N GLU A 392 -25.74 -12.09 -4.16
CA GLU A 392 -25.14 -12.75 -2.99
C GLU A 392 -25.30 -14.28 -3.06
N ASP A 393 -26.47 -14.78 -3.44
CA ASP A 393 -26.73 -16.22 -3.62
C ASP A 393 -25.81 -16.89 -4.65
N TYR A 394 -25.27 -16.12 -5.60
CA TYR A 394 -24.29 -16.60 -6.60
C TYR A 394 -22.85 -16.25 -6.25
N GLY A 395 -22.60 -15.63 -5.09
CA GLY A 395 -21.27 -15.14 -4.71
C GLY A 395 -20.76 -14.03 -5.62
N VAL A 396 -21.65 -13.27 -6.25
CA VAL A 396 -21.30 -12.18 -7.16
C VAL A 396 -21.24 -10.85 -6.40
N SER A 397 -20.09 -10.19 -6.45
CA SER A 397 -19.91 -8.83 -5.93
C SER A 397 -20.19 -7.78 -7.02
N TYR A 398 -20.52 -6.56 -6.60
CA TYR A 398 -20.74 -5.42 -7.47
C TYR A 398 -19.83 -4.24 -7.09
N GLU A 399 -19.68 -3.32 -8.04
CA GLU A 399 -18.77 -2.17 -7.97
C GLU A 399 -19.56 -0.86 -7.81
N HIS A 400 -20.58 -0.65 -8.67
CA HIS A 400 -21.45 0.53 -8.62
C HIS A 400 -22.92 0.17 -8.85
N ILE A 401 -23.83 0.96 -8.28
CA ILE A 401 -25.28 0.80 -8.45
C ILE A 401 -26.00 2.15 -8.63
N PRO A 402 -25.76 2.88 -9.73
CA PRO A 402 -26.59 4.03 -10.06
C PRO A 402 -28.06 3.62 -10.21
N SER A 403 -28.95 4.44 -9.67
CA SER A 403 -30.40 4.24 -9.74
C SER A 403 -31.11 5.52 -10.16
N GLY A 404 -32.15 5.35 -10.96
CA GLY A 404 -33.11 6.36 -11.32
C GLY A 404 -34.42 6.19 -10.55
N ILE A 405 -35.52 6.60 -11.18
CA ILE A 405 -36.86 6.48 -10.59
C ILE A 405 -37.38 5.05 -10.75
N ASP A 406 -37.28 4.51 -11.96
CA ASP A 406 -37.85 3.22 -12.36
C ASP A 406 -36.76 2.26 -12.89
N ASP A 407 -35.50 2.61 -12.70
CA ASP A 407 -34.35 1.94 -13.29
C ASP A 407 -33.17 1.85 -12.31
N VAL A 408 -32.39 0.78 -12.43
CA VAL A 408 -31.13 0.58 -11.71
C VAL A 408 -30.15 -0.15 -12.60
N THR A 409 -28.89 0.27 -12.56
CA THR A 409 -27.81 -0.41 -13.28
C THR A 409 -26.78 -0.91 -12.29
N LEU A 410 -26.49 -2.21 -12.32
CA LEU A 410 -25.38 -2.79 -11.56
C LEU A 410 -24.13 -2.82 -12.44
N ILE A 411 -23.02 -2.30 -11.95
CA ILE A 411 -21.68 -2.50 -12.56
C ILE A 411 -20.93 -3.55 -11.77
N LEU A 412 -20.33 -4.51 -12.46
CA LEU A 412 -19.57 -5.59 -11.85
C LEU A 412 -18.48 -6.13 -12.78
N ARG A 413 -17.58 -6.93 -12.23
CA ARG A 413 -16.58 -7.66 -13.03
C ARG A 413 -17.26 -8.70 -13.91
N GLN A 414 -16.97 -8.64 -15.21
CA GLN A 414 -17.57 -9.47 -16.24
C GLN A 414 -17.22 -10.95 -16.08
N ASP A 415 -16.08 -11.27 -15.47
CA ASP A 415 -15.67 -12.66 -15.23
C ASP A 415 -16.58 -13.43 -14.26
N GLN A 416 -17.29 -12.70 -13.38
CA GLN A 416 -18.35 -13.24 -12.52
C GLN A 416 -19.65 -13.54 -13.30
N MET A 417 -19.82 -12.95 -14.49
CA MET A 417 -21.01 -13.06 -15.34
C MET A 417 -20.73 -13.89 -16.58
N LYS A 418 -20.58 -15.21 -16.41
CA LYS A 418 -20.28 -16.14 -17.52
C LYS A 418 -21.26 -17.31 -17.58
N GLY A 419 -21.59 -17.71 -18.81
CA GLY A 419 -22.26 -18.98 -19.11
C GLY A 419 -23.65 -19.10 -18.49
N GLU A 420 -23.87 -20.15 -17.69
CA GLU A 420 -25.17 -20.40 -17.06
C GLU A 420 -25.49 -19.45 -15.91
N ALA A 421 -24.48 -18.94 -15.19
CA ALA A 421 -24.69 -18.09 -14.02
C ALA A 421 -25.41 -16.80 -14.41
N GLU A 422 -24.94 -16.13 -15.47
CA GLU A 422 -25.57 -14.93 -16.03
C GLU A 422 -27.03 -15.18 -16.40
N LYS A 423 -27.32 -16.26 -17.15
CA LYS A 423 -28.70 -16.60 -17.55
C LYS A 423 -29.60 -16.84 -16.35
N LYS A 424 -29.10 -17.49 -15.29
CA LYS A 424 -29.85 -17.77 -14.06
C LYS A 424 -30.10 -16.48 -13.27
N ILE A 425 -29.10 -15.61 -13.13
CA ILE A 425 -29.23 -14.30 -12.48
C ILE A 425 -30.28 -13.45 -13.19
N ILE A 426 -30.18 -13.29 -14.52
CA ILE A 426 -31.16 -12.52 -15.32
C ILE A 426 -32.57 -13.10 -15.14
N SER A 427 -32.71 -14.42 -15.19
CA SER A 427 -34.00 -15.10 -15.03
C SER A 427 -34.61 -14.87 -13.64
N ARG A 428 -33.79 -14.92 -12.58
CA ARG A 428 -34.23 -14.64 -11.21
C ARG A 428 -34.62 -13.18 -11.03
N ILE A 429 -33.83 -12.23 -11.55
CA ILE A 429 -34.17 -10.80 -11.52
C ILE A 429 -35.54 -10.57 -12.18
N LYS A 430 -35.77 -11.11 -13.39
CA LYS A 430 -37.07 -10.99 -14.08
C LYS A 430 -38.22 -11.60 -13.28
N LYS A 431 -38.03 -12.79 -12.71
CA LYS A 431 -39.10 -13.54 -12.03
C LYS A 431 -39.40 -13.05 -10.63
N GLU A 432 -38.38 -12.85 -9.80
CA GLU A 432 -38.51 -12.53 -8.38
C GLU A 432 -38.74 -11.04 -8.16
N LEU A 433 -38.15 -10.19 -9.01
CA LEU A 433 -38.33 -8.74 -8.91
C LEU A 433 -39.43 -8.23 -9.85
N HIS A 434 -40.03 -9.08 -10.70
CA HIS A 434 -40.99 -8.67 -11.73
C HIS A 434 -40.46 -7.47 -12.55
N ALA A 435 -39.18 -7.53 -12.93
CA ALA A 435 -38.56 -6.51 -13.76
C ALA A 435 -39.15 -6.55 -15.18
N ASP A 436 -39.45 -5.37 -15.73
CA ASP A 436 -39.98 -5.22 -17.08
C ASP A 436 -38.89 -5.49 -18.11
N GLU A 437 -37.67 -5.00 -17.84
CA GLU A 437 -36.50 -5.18 -18.68
C GLU A 437 -35.28 -5.56 -17.84
N VAL A 438 -34.46 -6.46 -18.39
CA VAL A 438 -33.12 -6.76 -17.85
C VAL A 438 -32.21 -6.98 -19.04
N ASN A 439 -31.24 -6.09 -19.21
CA ASN A 439 -30.24 -6.13 -20.27
C ASN A 439 -28.84 -6.18 -19.66
N VAL A 440 -27.98 -7.00 -20.25
CA VAL A 440 -26.57 -7.09 -19.85
C VAL A 440 -25.72 -6.54 -20.97
N GLU A 441 -24.83 -5.62 -20.64
CA GLU A 441 -23.88 -5.03 -21.56
C GLU A 441 -22.46 -5.35 -21.11
N HIS A 442 -21.74 -6.06 -21.98
CA HIS A 442 -20.38 -6.52 -21.76
C HIS A 442 -19.37 -5.56 -22.42
N ASP A 443 -18.09 -5.76 -22.13
CA ASP A 443 -16.95 -5.00 -22.67
C ASP A 443 -16.99 -3.51 -22.32
N LEU A 444 -17.18 -3.23 -21.02
CA LEU A 444 -17.04 -1.90 -20.46
C LEU A 444 -15.66 -1.72 -19.82
N ALA A 445 -15.17 -0.49 -19.90
CA ALA A 445 -14.05 0.00 -19.13
C ALA A 445 -14.51 1.15 -18.23
N LEU A 446 -13.97 1.18 -17.02
CA LEU A 446 -14.19 2.28 -16.07
C LEU A 446 -12.95 3.16 -16.06
N ILE A 447 -13.15 4.47 -16.19
CA ILE A 447 -12.09 5.47 -16.11
C ILE A 447 -12.38 6.36 -14.90
N MET A 448 -11.43 6.40 -13.97
CA MET A 448 -11.50 7.22 -12.77
C MET A 448 -10.60 8.44 -12.93
N VAL A 449 -11.21 9.62 -12.85
CA VAL A 449 -10.51 10.90 -12.73
C VAL A 449 -10.50 11.26 -11.24
N VAL A 450 -9.30 11.44 -10.67
CA VAL A 450 -9.12 11.56 -9.22
C VAL A 450 -8.36 12.84 -8.87
N GLY A 451 -8.80 13.54 -7.84
CA GLY A 451 -8.07 14.62 -7.18
C GLY A 451 -8.88 15.33 -6.10
N GLU A 452 -8.26 15.61 -4.95
CA GLU A 452 -8.87 16.37 -3.85
C GLU A 452 -9.20 17.81 -4.27
N GLY A 453 -8.52 18.32 -5.30
CA GLY A 453 -8.78 19.63 -5.89
C GLY A 453 -10.06 19.67 -6.74
N MET A 454 -10.71 18.53 -7.01
CA MET A 454 -12.02 18.47 -7.66
C MET A 454 -13.13 18.94 -6.74
N ARG A 455 -12.95 18.76 -5.43
CA ARG A 455 -13.91 19.17 -4.40
C ARG A 455 -14.16 20.67 -4.47
N HIS A 456 -15.43 21.06 -4.55
CA HIS A 456 -15.85 22.47 -4.71
C HIS A 456 -15.29 23.19 -5.96
N ASN A 457 -14.75 22.47 -6.94
CA ASN A 457 -14.24 23.06 -8.18
C ASN A 457 -15.27 22.93 -9.32
N VAL A 458 -15.90 24.06 -9.65
CA VAL A 458 -16.92 24.14 -10.69
C VAL A 458 -16.29 23.95 -12.07
N GLY A 459 -16.82 22.99 -12.83
CA GLY A 459 -16.46 22.79 -14.25
C GLY A 459 -15.58 21.58 -14.53
N THR A 460 -15.07 20.88 -13.50
CA THR A 460 -14.26 19.65 -13.71
C THR A 460 -14.99 18.61 -14.57
N THR A 461 -16.25 18.29 -14.24
CA THR A 461 -17.09 17.37 -15.02
C THR A 461 -17.32 17.85 -16.45
N ALA A 462 -17.56 19.16 -16.63
CA ALA A 462 -17.81 19.76 -17.93
C ALA A 462 -16.58 19.72 -18.84
N ARG A 463 -15.39 19.92 -18.26
CA ARG A 463 -14.10 19.79 -18.97
C ARG A 463 -13.86 18.35 -19.39
N ALA A 464 -14.03 17.40 -18.47
CA ALA A 464 -13.87 15.97 -18.75
C ALA A 464 -14.85 15.48 -19.83
N SER A 465 -16.14 15.80 -19.72
CA SER A 465 -17.14 15.38 -20.72
C SER A 465 -16.92 16.04 -22.08
N LYS A 466 -16.48 17.30 -22.10
CA LYS A 466 -16.08 17.97 -23.34
C LYS A 466 -14.90 17.26 -24.01
N ALA A 467 -13.85 16.92 -23.26
CA ALA A 467 -12.67 16.22 -23.79
C ALA A 467 -13.06 14.86 -24.40
N LEU A 468 -13.91 14.09 -23.73
CA LEU A 468 -14.43 12.82 -24.25
C LEU A 468 -15.27 13.01 -25.51
N ALA A 469 -16.14 14.03 -25.55
CA ALA A 469 -16.96 14.34 -26.71
C ALA A 469 -16.11 14.76 -27.93
N GLU A 470 -15.08 15.58 -27.74
CA GLU A 470 -14.15 15.99 -28.81
C GLU A 470 -13.34 14.80 -29.35
N ALA A 471 -13.00 13.84 -28.48
CA ALA A 471 -12.39 12.57 -28.84
C ALA A 471 -13.37 11.55 -29.46
N LYS A 472 -14.65 11.89 -29.59
CA LYS A 472 -15.74 11.02 -30.07
C LYS A 472 -15.91 9.74 -29.25
N VAL A 473 -15.61 9.81 -27.96
CA VAL A 473 -15.84 8.73 -27.01
C VAL A 473 -17.25 8.88 -26.44
N ASN A 474 -18.09 7.86 -26.64
CA ASN A 474 -19.39 7.81 -25.98
C ASN A 474 -19.22 7.54 -24.49
N ILE A 475 -20.03 8.22 -23.67
CA ILE A 475 -20.09 8.01 -22.23
C ILE A 475 -21.30 7.13 -21.94
N GLU A 476 -21.06 5.87 -21.59
CA GLU A 476 -22.11 4.92 -21.22
C GLU A 476 -22.65 5.20 -19.81
N MET A 477 -21.78 5.70 -18.93
CA MET A 477 -22.12 5.99 -17.54
C MET A 477 -21.26 7.13 -16.99
N ILE A 478 -21.86 7.95 -16.13
CA ILE A 478 -21.14 8.91 -15.29
C ILE A 478 -21.54 8.66 -13.85
N ASN A 479 -20.56 8.55 -12.95
CA ASN A 479 -20.81 8.51 -11.52
C ASN A 479 -19.87 9.47 -10.79
N GLN A 480 -20.43 10.47 -10.15
CA GLN A 480 -19.75 11.35 -9.20
C GLN A 480 -20.57 11.29 -7.90
N GLY A 481 -20.28 10.27 -7.10
CA GLY A 481 -21.14 9.85 -5.99
C GLY A 481 -20.66 10.36 -4.63
N SER A 482 -20.46 9.42 -3.71
CA SER A 482 -20.21 9.63 -2.27
C SER A 482 -18.91 10.37 -1.92
N SER A 483 -17.98 10.47 -2.87
CA SER A 483 -16.70 11.17 -2.74
C SER A 483 -16.57 12.19 -3.87
N GLU A 484 -16.43 13.47 -3.53
CA GLU A 484 -16.11 14.52 -4.53
C GLU A 484 -14.65 14.47 -5.00
N VAL A 485 -13.85 13.51 -4.50
CA VAL A 485 -12.43 13.33 -4.84
C VAL A 485 -12.25 12.52 -6.12
N SER A 486 -13.28 11.81 -6.57
CA SER A 486 -13.22 11.01 -7.79
C SER A 486 -14.48 11.15 -8.63
N MET A 487 -14.31 10.92 -9.93
CA MET A 487 -15.39 10.86 -10.92
C MET A 487 -15.11 9.71 -11.87
N MET A 488 -16.13 8.88 -12.06
CA MET A 488 -16.08 7.71 -12.91
C MET A 488 -16.79 7.98 -14.23
N PHE A 489 -16.15 7.55 -15.32
CA PHE A 489 -16.73 7.44 -16.65
C PHE A 489 -16.71 5.98 -17.10
N GLY A 490 -17.88 5.42 -17.39
CA GLY A 490 -18.01 4.14 -18.07
C GLY A 490 -17.98 4.37 -19.57
N VAL A 491 -17.09 3.65 -20.27
CA VAL A 491 -16.95 3.69 -21.73
C VAL A 491 -16.86 2.27 -22.28
N LYS A 492 -17.01 2.11 -23.59
CA LYS A 492 -16.69 0.83 -24.25
C LYS A 492 -15.21 0.50 -24.14
N GLY A 493 -14.88 -0.77 -23.95
CA GLY A 493 -13.51 -1.25 -23.75
C GLY A 493 -12.54 -0.86 -24.87
N HIS A 494 -13.02 -0.80 -26.11
CA HIS A 494 -12.23 -0.35 -27.26
C HIS A 494 -11.92 1.16 -27.29
N ASN A 495 -12.65 1.98 -26.51
CA ASN A 495 -12.43 3.43 -26.42
C ASN A 495 -11.57 3.85 -25.21
N GLU A 496 -11.18 2.90 -24.35
CA GLU A 496 -10.50 3.19 -23.10
C GLU A 496 -9.22 4.03 -23.29
N GLU A 497 -8.29 3.60 -24.14
CA GLU A 497 -7.01 4.29 -24.36
C GLU A 497 -7.24 5.71 -24.91
N THR A 498 -8.11 5.86 -25.90
CA THR A 498 -8.49 7.17 -26.47
C THR A 498 -9.07 8.10 -25.41
N ALA A 499 -9.91 7.57 -24.53
CA ALA A 499 -10.54 8.34 -23.47
C ALA A 499 -9.53 8.80 -22.41
N ILE A 500 -8.62 7.91 -22.00
CA ILE A 500 -7.52 8.24 -21.07
C ILE A 500 -6.63 9.33 -21.66
N GLN A 501 -6.23 9.19 -22.92
CA GLN A 501 -5.41 10.20 -23.62
C GLN A 501 -6.12 11.54 -23.67
N ALA A 502 -7.40 11.58 -24.06
CA ALA A 502 -8.18 12.81 -24.11
C ALA A 502 -8.29 13.50 -22.75
N LEU A 503 -8.57 12.73 -21.69
CA LEU A 503 -8.65 13.25 -20.32
C LEU A 503 -7.28 13.73 -19.83
N TYR A 504 -6.21 12.99 -20.13
CA TYR A 504 -4.86 13.40 -19.74
C TYR A 504 -4.49 14.74 -20.37
N HIS A 505 -4.70 14.90 -21.68
CA HIS A 505 -4.42 16.14 -22.41
C HIS A 505 -5.24 17.35 -21.90
N GLU A 506 -6.44 17.13 -21.37
CA GLU A 506 -7.27 18.20 -20.80
C GLU A 506 -6.75 18.67 -19.43
N PHE A 507 -6.18 17.77 -18.62
CA PHE A 507 -5.83 18.06 -17.23
C PHE A 507 -4.33 18.25 -16.96
N PHE A 508 -3.44 17.78 -17.84
CA PHE A 508 -1.99 17.79 -17.66
C PHE A 508 -1.27 18.32 -18.90
#